data_AF-A0A2H3KVD7-F1
#
_entry.id   AF-A0A2H3KVD7-F1
#
_cell.length_a   1.000
_cell.length_b   1.000
_cell.length_c   1.000
_cell.angle_alpha   90.00
_cell.angle_beta   90.00
_cell.angle_gamma   90.00
#
_symmetry.space_group_name_H-M   'P 1'
#
loop_
_entity.id
_entity.type
_entity.pdbx_description
1 polymer ?
#
loop_
_entity_poly.entity_id
_entity_poly.type
_entity_poly.pdbx_seq_one_letter_code
_entity_poly.pdbx_strand_id
1 'polypeptide(L)'
;MTRRESFNAAEWTLLGDAPLAAGAAVALASPGGGRSEAEAMMKGWRAAGEHFAQTELGAEIVARLDPERRPESGAARYAYASIVEEAVDLCGRAVALLRERATLEELDAYREFVIHLAEHVAWAHNEAGLFGVAAQSMSLDERAMMSTIARALGYGKP
;
A
#
# COMPACT_ATOMS: atom_id res chain seq x y z
N MET A 1 12.86 16.55 11.00
CA MET A 1 13.36 15.17 11.03
C MET A 1 12.68 14.44 12.17
N THR A 2 12.03 13.33 11.85
CA THR A 2 11.35 12.49 12.86
C THR A 2 12.33 11.45 13.37
N ARG A 3 12.54 11.39 14.68
CA ARG A 3 13.45 10.38 15.27
C ARG A 3 12.74 9.05 15.43
N ARG A 4 13.47 7.98 15.16
CA ARG A 4 13.17 6.55 15.39
C ARG A 4 12.35 6.21 16.64
N GLU A 5 12.59 6.95 17.72
CA GLU A 5 12.01 6.72 19.05
C GLU A 5 10.56 7.23 19.18
N SER A 6 10.03 7.87 18.14
CA SER A 6 8.71 8.50 18.17
C SER A 6 7.55 7.50 17.98
N PHE A 7 7.86 6.25 17.63
CA PHE A 7 6.85 5.22 17.34
C PHE A 7 7.07 3.94 18.15
N ASN A 8 5.98 3.42 18.72
CA ASN A 8 5.96 2.12 19.41
C ASN A 8 5.75 0.95 18.43
N ALA A 9 5.83 -0.29 18.92
CA ALA A 9 5.72 -1.48 18.08
C ALA A 9 4.37 -1.58 17.32
N ALA A 10 3.25 -1.21 17.93
CA ALA A 10 1.94 -1.25 17.28
C ALA A 10 1.80 -0.16 16.20
N GLU A 11 2.39 1.00 16.43
CA GLU A 11 2.45 2.10 15.46
C GLU A 11 3.32 1.72 14.25
N TRP A 12 4.45 1.06 14.48
CA TRP A 12 5.26 0.49 13.39
C TRP A 12 4.48 -0.55 12.59
N THR A 13 3.74 -1.44 13.26
CA THR A 13 2.90 -2.42 12.56
C THR A 13 1.85 -1.72 11.69
N LEU A 14 1.15 -0.71 12.23
CA LEU A 14 0.18 0.10 11.47
C LEU A 14 0.80 0.72 10.21
N LEU A 15 1.98 1.34 10.34
CA LEU A 15 2.66 1.99 9.21
C LEU A 15 3.04 1.00 8.09
N GLY A 16 3.27 -0.27 8.42
CA GLY A 16 3.60 -1.31 7.45
C GLY A 16 2.40 -2.08 6.92
N ASP A 17 1.34 -2.18 7.69
CA ASP A 17 0.14 -2.92 7.29
C ASP A 17 -0.75 -2.07 6.39
N ALA A 18 -0.80 -0.75 6.57
CA ALA A 18 -1.60 0.13 5.72
C ALA A 18 -1.24 0.08 4.21
N PRO A 19 0.04 0.15 3.79
CA PRO A 19 0.41 0.00 2.39
C PRO A 19 0.06 -1.40 1.84
N LEU A 20 0.27 -2.46 2.63
CA LEU A 20 -0.04 -3.83 2.21
C LEU A 20 -1.54 -4.05 2.05
N ALA A 21 -2.35 -3.53 2.99
CA ALA A 21 -3.80 -3.59 2.91
C ALA A 21 -4.34 -2.80 1.71
N ALA A 22 -3.76 -1.64 1.40
CA ALA A 22 -4.10 -0.88 0.19
C ALA A 22 -3.83 -1.66 -1.09
N GLY A 23 -2.64 -2.25 -1.22
CA GLY A 23 -2.31 -3.11 -2.36
C GLY A 23 -3.24 -4.33 -2.47
N ALA A 24 -3.56 -4.97 -1.34
CA ALA A 24 -4.46 -6.12 -1.31
C ALA A 24 -5.90 -5.74 -1.70
N ALA A 25 -6.41 -4.60 -1.22
CA ALA A 25 -7.74 -4.12 -1.58
C ALA A 25 -7.87 -3.87 -3.09
N VAL A 26 -6.81 -3.34 -3.73
CA VAL A 26 -6.77 -3.16 -5.20
C VAL A 26 -6.69 -4.49 -5.93
N ALA A 27 -5.80 -5.40 -5.51
CA ALA A 27 -5.66 -6.71 -6.13
C ALA A 27 -6.99 -7.48 -6.14
N LEU A 28 -7.74 -7.41 -5.02
CA LEU A 28 -9.01 -8.11 -4.89
C LEU A 28 -10.18 -7.37 -5.57
N ALA A 29 -10.01 -6.10 -5.95
CA ALA A 29 -11.05 -5.32 -6.60
C ALA A 29 -11.42 -5.80 -8.00
N SER A 30 -10.54 -6.60 -8.63
CA SER A 30 -10.76 -7.14 -9.96
C SER A 30 -10.91 -8.67 -9.93
N PRO A 31 -12.05 -9.23 -10.35
CA PRO A 31 -12.25 -10.68 -10.39
C PRO A 31 -11.59 -11.28 -11.65
N GLY A 32 -10.28 -11.51 -11.60
CA GLY A 32 -9.50 -12.09 -12.70
C GLY A 32 -8.31 -12.90 -12.19
N GLY A 33 -8.55 -14.15 -11.76
CA GLY A 33 -7.56 -14.98 -11.06
C GLY A 33 -6.17 -15.06 -11.73
N GLY A 34 -5.15 -14.51 -11.06
CA GLY A 34 -3.74 -14.62 -11.41
C GLY A 34 -2.90 -14.88 -10.16
N ARG A 35 -2.17 -16.00 -10.15
CA ARG A 35 -1.66 -16.69 -8.95
C ARG A 35 -0.34 -16.15 -8.36
N SER A 36 -0.03 -14.86 -8.52
CA SER A 36 1.21 -14.27 -7.93
C SER A 36 1.01 -12.90 -7.25
N GLU A 37 -0.11 -12.70 -6.56
CA GLU A 37 -0.39 -11.50 -5.75
C GLU A 37 0.76 -11.18 -4.78
N ALA A 38 1.38 -12.20 -4.18
CA ALA A 38 2.51 -12.03 -3.27
C ALA A 38 3.77 -11.50 -3.98
N GLU A 39 4.07 -11.96 -5.20
CA GLU A 39 5.25 -11.51 -5.95
C GLU A 39 5.07 -10.08 -6.49
N ALA A 40 3.87 -9.76 -6.96
CA ALA A 40 3.51 -8.40 -7.37
C ALA A 40 3.61 -7.43 -6.18
N MET A 41 3.13 -7.83 -5.00
CA MET A 41 3.25 -7.05 -3.77
C MET A 41 4.72 -6.85 -3.38
N MET A 42 5.55 -7.89 -3.45
CA MET A 42 6.98 -7.80 -3.14
C MET A 42 7.73 -6.89 -4.12
N LYS A 43 7.47 -7.00 -5.43
CA LYS A 43 8.07 -6.13 -6.46
C LYS A 43 7.62 -4.69 -6.29
N GLY A 44 6.33 -4.47 -6.03
CA GLY A 44 5.78 -3.14 -5.76
C GLY A 44 6.38 -2.51 -4.51
N TRP A 45 6.57 -3.29 -3.44
CA TRP A 45 7.18 -2.82 -2.21
C TRP A 45 8.63 -2.35 -2.44
N ARG A 46 9.40 -3.14 -3.18
CA ARG A 46 10.79 -2.79 -3.54
C ARG A 46 10.84 -1.54 -4.42
N ALA A 47 10.03 -1.48 -5.48
CA ALA A 47 9.98 -0.34 -6.41
C ALA A 47 9.52 0.95 -5.73
N ALA A 48 8.47 0.91 -4.92
CA ALA A 48 7.99 2.07 -4.15
C ALA A 48 9.00 2.46 -3.06
N GLY A 49 9.68 1.46 -2.48
CA GLY A 49 10.68 1.65 -1.44
C GLY A 49 11.94 2.38 -1.91
N GLU A 50 12.35 2.26 -3.18
CA GLU A 50 13.53 2.96 -3.71
C GLU A 50 13.41 4.49 -3.64
N HIS A 51 12.20 5.02 -3.87
CA HIS A 51 11.92 6.46 -3.74
C HIS A 51 11.66 6.86 -2.29
N PHE A 52 10.93 6.03 -1.54
CA PHE A 52 10.57 6.36 -0.15
C PHE A 52 11.77 6.28 0.81
N ALA A 53 12.73 5.39 0.54
CA ALA A 53 13.95 5.22 1.33
C ALA A 53 14.93 6.40 1.25
N GLN A 54 14.61 7.45 0.49
CA GLN A 54 15.36 8.71 0.50
C GLN A 54 15.15 9.51 1.79
N THR A 55 14.09 9.21 2.55
CA THR A 55 13.83 9.76 3.89
C THR A 55 14.26 8.77 4.97
N GLU A 56 14.66 9.26 6.16
CA GLU A 56 15.06 8.39 7.27
C GLU A 56 13.90 7.48 7.72
N LEU A 57 12.70 8.04 7.86
CA LEU A 57 11.48 7.30 8.17
C LEU A 57 11.17 6.26 7.08
N GLY A 58 11.28 6.64 5.81
CA GLY A 58 10.94 5.75 4.71
C GLY A 58 11.91 4.60 4.56
N ALA A 59 13.22 4.84 4.75
CA ALA A 59 14.22 3.78 4.74
C ALA A 59 13.95 2.76 5.84
N GLU A 60 13.55 3.24 7.02
CA GLU A 60 13.22 2.38 8.14
C GLU A 60 11.93 1.59 7.94
N ILE A 61 10.88 2.22 7.40
CA ILE A 61 9.64 1.52 7.03
C ILE A 61 9.94 0.41 6.03
N VAL A 62 10.64 0.71 4.95
CA VAL A 62 10.97 -0.26 3.90
C VAL A 62 11.79 -1.43 4.46
N ALA A 63 12.78 -1.16 5.31
CA ALA A 63 13.66 -2.19 5.88
C ALA A 63 12.99 -3.01 6.99
N ARG A 64 12.15 -2.39 7.83
CA ARG A 64 11.53 -3.03 9.01
C ARG A 64 10.26 -3.79 8.64
N LEU A 65 9.51 -3.28 7.68
CA LEU A 65 8.18 -3.75 7.32
C LEU A 65 8.18 -4.53 6.01
N ASP A 66 9.38 -4.86 5.50
CA ASP A 66 9.60 -5.73 4.37
C ASP A 66 8.68 -6.97 4.45
N PRO A 67 7.75 -7.15 3.49
CA PRO A 67 6.82 -8.26 3.50
C PRO A 67 7.54 -9.61 3.41
N GLU A 68 8.76 -9.70 2.86
CA GLU A 68 9.56 -10.93 2.88
C GLU A 68 9.97 -11.35 4.30
N ARG A 69 10.09 -10.37 5.21
CA ARG A 69 10.44 -10.58 6.61
C ARG A 69 9.21 -10.74 7.52
N ARG A 70 8.01 -10.49 7.00
CA ARG A 70 6.73 -10.57 7.72
C ARG A 70 5.72 -11.44 6.96
N PRO A 71 5.87 -12.77 6.96
CA PRO A 71 4.95 -13.67 6.26
C PRO A 71 3.52 -13.64 6.83
N GLU A 72 3.34 -13.15 8.06
CA GLU A 72 2.07 -13.09 8.78
C GLU A 72 1.24 -11.80 8.54
N SER A 73 1.79 -10.81 7.83
CA SER A 73 1.08 -9.59 7.38
C SER A 73 0.51 -9.71 5.96
N GLY A 74 0.45 -10.94 5.41
CA GLY A 74 0.06 -11.18 4.01
C GLY A 74 -1.43 -10.93 3.72
N ALA A 75 -1.71 -10.51 2.48
CA ALA A 75 -3.04 -10.30 1.89
C ALA A 75 -4.01 -11.50 2.04
N ALA A 76 -3.49 -12.70 2.28
CA ALA A 76 -4.22 -13.95 2.42
C ALA A 76 -5.19 -14.02 3.62
N ARG A 77 -5.22 -13.02 4.51
CA ARG A 77 -6.10 -13.01 5.69
C ARG A 77 -7.48 -12.38 5.46
N TYR A 78 -7.74 -11.77 4.31
CA TYR A 78 -8.85 -10.83 4.21
C TYR A 78 -9.95 -11.25 3.22
N ALA A 79 -11.20 -11.21 3.66
CA ALA A 79 -12.35 -11.31 2.77
C ALA A 79 -12.54 -9.99 2.00
N TYR A 80 -13.03 -10.04 0.76
CA TYR A 80 -13.11 -8.85 -0.11
C TYR A 80 -13.91 -7.67 0.48
N ALA A 81 -14.99 -7.93 1.22
CA ALA A 81 -15.73 -6.85 1.88
C ALA A 81 -14.97 -6.27 3.08
N SER A 82 -14.25 -7.09 3.84
CA SER A 82 -13.50 -6.65 5.02
C SER A 82 -12.19 -5.93 4.66
N ILE A 83 -11.55 -6.30 3.54
CA ILE A 83 -10.26 -5.70 3.14
C ILE A 83 -10.37 -4.23 2.76
N VAL A 84 -11.49 -3.82 2.16
CA VAL A 84 -11.67 -2.43 1.72
C VAL A 84 -11.82 -1.50 2.92
N GLU A 85 -12.72 -1.84 3.83
CA GLU A 85 -12.94 -1.07 5.06
C GLU A 85 -11.67 -1.01 5.91
N GLU A 86 -10.97 -2.15 6.04
CA GLU A 86 -9.72 -2.25 6.79
C GLU A 86 -8.59 -1.43 6.12
N ALA A 87 -8.42 -1.51 4.80
CA ALA A 87 -7.42 -0.72 4.10
C ALA A 87 -7.66 0.79 4.27
N VAL A 88 -8.92 1.23 4.20
CA VAL A 88 -9.30 2.63 4.43
C VAL A 88 -9.01 3.06 5.88
N ASP A 89 -9.37 2.25 6.87
CA ASP A 89 -9.08 2.54 8.28
C ASP A 89 -7.58 2.62 8.55
N LEU A 90 -6.81 1.62 8.11
CA LEU A 90 -5.37 1.56 8.30
C LEU A 90 -4.66 2.75 7.63
N CYS A 91 -5.01 3.09 6.38
CA CYS A 91 -4.45 4.24 5.68
C CYS A 91 -4.78 5.56 6.39
N GLY A 92 -6.03 5.74 6.83
CA GLY A 92 -6.45 6.94 7.55
C GLY A 92 -5.72 7.10 8.88
N ARG A 93 -5.59 6.02 9.66
CA ARG A 93 -4.89 6.01 10.95
C ARG A 93 -3.39 6.23 10.79
N ALA A 94 -2.76 5.63 9.78
CA ALA A 94 -1.35 5.86 9.48
C ALA A 94 -1.08 7.33 9.13
N VAL A 95 -1.92 7.94 8.28
CA VAL A 95 -1.80 9.36 7.94
C VAL A 95 -2.06 10.27 9.15
N ALA A 96 -3.05 9.95 9.99
CA ALA A 96 -3.30 10.71 11.21
C ALA A 96 -2.09 10.67 12.16
N LEU A 97 -1.52 9.48 12.37
CA LEU A 97 -0.32 9.29 13.19
C LEU A 97 0.89 10.09 12.65
N LEU A 98 1.13 10.03 11.33
CA LEU A 98 2.22 10.77 10.70
C LEU A 98 1.98 12.29 10.67
N ARG A 99 0.73 12.75 10.57
CA ARG A 99 0.42 14.19 10.68
C ARG A 99 0.80 14.78 12.04
N GLU A 100 0.67 13.99 13.10
CA GLU A 100 0.97 14.44 14.47
C GLU A 100 2.47 14.40 14.79
N ARG A 101 3.20 13.44 14.21
CA ARG A 101 4.57 13.11 14.66
C ARG A 101 5.64 13.25 13.58
N ALA A 102 5.27 13.26 12.30
CA ALA A 102 6.19 13.33 11.19
C ALA A 102 6.26 14.73 10.55
N THR A 103 7.32 14.98 9.79
CA THR A 103 7.38 16.17 8.94
C THR A 103 6.44 16.05 7.75
N LEU A 104 6.06 17.18 7.14
CA LEU A 104 5.22 17.19 5.94
C LEU A 104 5.86 16.39 4.79
N GLU A 105 7.17 16.50 4.63
CA GLU A 105 7.94 15.75 3.62
C GLU A 105 7.84 14.24 3.84
N GLU A 106 8.04 13.75 5.07
CA GLU A 106 7.90 12.32 5.40
C GLU A 106 6.46 11.82 5.25
N LEU A 107 5.48 12.65 5.60
CA LEU A 107 4.06 12.33 5.43
C LEU A 107 3.67 12.21 3.94
N ASP A 108 4.12 13.15 3.11
CA ASP A 108 3.84 13.13 1.68
C ASP A 108 4.55 11.95 1.01
N ALA A 109 5.81 11.70 1.35
CA ALA A 109 6.56 10.55 0.87
C ALA A 109 5.87 9.21 1.27
N TYR A 110 5.28 9.13 2.47
CA TYR A 110 4.52 7.94 2.90
C TYR A 110 3.24 7.75 2.08
N ARG A 111 2.50 8.83 1.82
CA ARG A 111 1.29 8.76 1.00
C ARG A 111 1.61 8.34 -0.44
N GLU A 112 2.67 8.89 -1.03
CA GLU A 112 3.17 8.49 -2.35
C GLU A 112 3.58 7.01 -2.37
N PHE A 113 4.28 6.54 -1.33
CA PHE A 113 4.65 5.14 -1.18
C PHE A 113 3.44 4.20 -1.23
N VAL A 114 2.38 4.51 -0.47
CA VAL A 114 1.15 3.69 -0.44
C VAL A 114 0.48 3.65 -1.82
N ILE A 115 0.39 4.80 -2.50
CA ILE A 115 -0.20 4.88 -3.84
C ILE A 115 0.62 4.09 -4.85
N HIS A 116 1.94 4.31 -4.92
CA HIS A 116 2.82 3.61 -5.85
C HIS A 116 2.79 2.09 -5.66
N LEU A 117 2.75 1.61 -4.41
CA LEU A 117 2.62 0.19 -4.12
C LEU A 117 1.31 -0.37 -4.70
N ALA A 118 0.19 0.31 -4.45
CA ALA A 118 -1.11 -0.17 -4.88
C ALA A 118 -1.31 -0.06 -6.41
N GLU A 119 -0.75 0.96 -7.04
CA GLU A 119 -0.66 1.06 -8.50
C GLU A 119 0.14 -0.11 -9.06
N HIS A 120 1.35 -0.37 -8.56
CA HIS A 120 2.19 -1.46 -9.06
C HIS A 120 1.48 -2.82 -9.01
N VAL A 121 0.74 -3.08 -7.93
CA VAL A 121 -0.08 -4.29 -7.79
C VAL A 121 -1.20 -4.36 -8.85
N ALA A 122 -1.86 -3.24 -9.14
CA ALA A 122 -2.86 -3.18 -10.21
C ALA A 122 -2.25 -3.43 -11.61
N TRP A 123 -1.09 -2.85 -11.90
CA TRP A 123 -0.40 -3.05 -13.18
C TRP A 123 0.06 -4.50 -13.36
N ALA A 124 0.56 -5.15 -12.30
CA ALA A 124 0.95 -6.55 -12.33
C ALA A 124 -0.23 -7.50 -12.59
N HIS A 125 -1.45 -7.15 -12.16
CA HIS A 125 -2.67 -7.91 -12.45
C HIS A 125 -2.98 -7.95 -13.96
N ASN A 126 -2.69 -6.86 -14.67
CA ASN A 126 -2.99 -6.71 -16.09
C ASN A 126 -2.05 -7.50 -17.01
N GLU A 127 -0.82 -7.81 -16.57
CA GLU A 127 0.12 -8.64 -17.33
C GLU A 127 -0.25 -10.13 -17.31
N ALA A 128 -1.05 -10.58 -16.34
CA ALA A 128 -1.45 -11.98 -16.17
C ALA A 128 -2.79 -12.36 -16.83
N GLY A 129 -3.41 -11.43 -17.57
CA GLY A 129 -4.71 -11.62 -18.22
C GLY A 129 -4.72 -12.78 -19.23
N LEU A 130 -5.54 -13.79 -18.93
CA LEU A 130 -5.86 -14.92 -19.79
C LEU A 130 -6.35 -14.42 -21.18
N PHE A 131 -5.74 -14.93 -22.26
CA PHE A 131 -6.03 -14.65 -23.69
C PHE A 131 -5.34 -13.47 -24.38
N GLY A 132 -4.11 -13.09 -23.99
CA GLY A 132 -3.19 -12.41 -24.92
C GLY A 132 -3.63 -11.02 -25.44
N VAL A 133 -4.64 -10.41 -24.82
CA VAL A 133 -4.95 -9.00 -24.99
C VAL A 133 -4.49 -8.31 -23.72
N ALA A 134 -3.25 -7.80 -23.74
CA ALA A 134 -2.75 -6.94 -22.69
C ALA A 134 -3.65 -5.68 -22.64
N ALA A 135 -4.63 -5.67 -21.74
CA ALA A 135 -5.31 -4.43 -21.39
C ALA A 135 -4.30 -3.63 -20.56
N GLN A 136 -3.57 -2.72 -21.20
CA GLN A 136 -2.58 -1.83 -20.57
C GLN A 136 -3.23 -0.79 -19.63
N SER A 137 -4.37 -1.11 -19.01
CA SER A 137 -5.16 -0.17 -18.25
C SER A 137 -5.83 -0.85 -17.07
N MET A 138 -5.69 -0.25 -15.89
CA MET A 138 -6.44 -0.63 -14.69
C MET A 138 -7.94 -0.78 -14.99
N SER A 139 -8.58 -1.77 -14.36
CA SER A 139 -10.03 -1.97 -14.47
C SER A 139 -10.80 -0.78 -13.86
N LEU A 140 -12.11 -0.68 -14.15
CA LEU A 140 -12.95 0.36 -13.52
C LEU A 140 -13.00 0.20 -12.00
N ASP A 141 -13.03 -1.04 -11.52
CA ASP A 141 -13.10 -1.36 -10.09
C ASP A 141 -11.76 -1.07 -9.39
N GLU A 142 -10.62 -1.38 -10.02
CA GLU A 142 -9.28 -1.02 -9.54
C GLU A 142 -9.11 0.50 -9.44
N ARG A 143 -9.58 1.26 -10.45
CA ARG A 143 -9.54 2.73 -10.42
C ARG A 143 -10.44 3.30 -9.31
N ALA A 144 -11.62 2.73 -9.12
CA ALA A 144 -12.52 3.13 -8.04
C ALA A 144 -11.90 2.85 -6.66
N MET A 145 -11.20 1.71 -6.52
CA MET A 145 -10.45 1.38 -5.33
C MET A 145 -9.30 2.37 -5.09
N MET A 146 -8.54 2.74 -6.14
CA MET A 146 -7.52 3.77 -6.03
C MET A 146 -8.03 5.12 -5.61
N SER A 147 -9.16 5.56 -6.14
CA SER A 147 -9.80 6.79 -5.66
C SER A 147 -10.17 6.70 -4.17
N THR A 148 -10.60 5.54 -3.71
CA THR A 148 -11.00 5.31 -2.31
C THR A 148 -9.81 5.37 -1.35
N ILE A 149 -8.71 4.67 -1.66
CA ILE A 149 -7.47 4.75 -0.86
C ILE A 149 -6.86 6.14 -0.92
N ALA A 150 -6.82 6.79 -2.09
CA ALA A 150 -6.31 8.15 -2.22
C ALA A 150 -7.07 9.13 -1.31
N ARG A 151 -8.40 9.00 -1.21
CA ARG A 151 -9.20 9.77 -0.24
C ARG A 151 -8.83 9.46 1.20
N ALA A 152 -8.65 8.19 1.56
CA ALA A 152 -8.22 7.78 2.90
C ALA A 152 -6.86 8.37 3.29
N LEU A 153 -5.94 8.48 2.33
CA LEU A 153 -4.63 9.10 2.50
C LEU A 153 -4.69 10.65 2.57
N GLY A 154 -5.83 11.24 2.20
CA GLY A 154 -6.05 12.69 2.24
C GLY A 154 -5.79 13.41 0.91
N TYR A 155 -5.72 12.71 -0.23
CA TYR A 155 -5.62 13.30 -1.57
C TYR A 155 -6.97 13.78 -2.14
N GLY A 156 -8.06 13.71 -1.38
CA GLY A 156 -9.37 14.25 -1.75
C GLY A 156 -9.56 15.69 -1.26
N LYS A 157 -10.23 16.52 -2.07
CA LYS A 157 -10.72 17.84 -1.63
C LYS A 157 -11.71 17.64 -0.45
N PRO A 158 -11.67 18.50 0.60
CA PRO A 158 -12.66 18.45 1.68
C PRO A 158 -14.10 18.56 1.17
#